data_AF-A0A8J7ZGK3-F1
#
_entry.id   AF-A0A8J7ZGK3-F1
#
_cell.length_a   1.000
_cell.length_b   1.000
_cell.length_c   1.000
_cell.angle_alpha   90.00
_cell.angle_beta   90.00
_cell.angle_gamma   90.00
#
_symmetry.space_group_name_H-M   'P 1'
#
loop_
_entity.id
_entity.type
_entity.pdbx_description
1 polymer ?
#
loop_
_entity_poly.entity_id
_entity_poly.type
_entity_poly.pdbx_seq_one_letter_code
_entity_poly.pdbx_strand_id
1 'polypeptide(L)'
;RYEMFLDKGGAKISKSKGNVFTPQTWFKYGSKQSLALLTYKRMSGSRSLAIDDIPVYMKEIDYLEDIYFGRIKEGNQARKRKLSGLYEYCWHLNPPEERGIHVPYSLLVNLIAVAPDINREEFLESRLQEYGYLRDGQTLKDIKDRIQFAENWVNDFKQLEDIKVKLTKIQKTAITHLIDTIGKAKTADDIQTAIFQTARDNNIKPGDFFKLIYQLLLNVDRGPKLGPYIHTIGIKNIIKNLKKNL
;
A
#
# COMPACT_ATOMS: atom_id res chain seq x y z
N ARG A 1 6.46 7.47 -30.78
CA ARG A 1 7.80 7.06 -30.33
C ARG A 1 7.58 6.02 -29.23
N TYR A 2 8.01 4.78 -29.39
CA TYR A 2 7.89 3.77 -28.34
C TYR A 2 8.88 4.11 -27.22
N GLU A 3 8.41 4.11 -25.98
CA GLU A 3 9.25 4.33 -24.80
C GLU A 3 9.89 3.02 -24.38
N MET A 4 11.17 3.06 -23.99
CA MET A 4 11.88 1.87 -23.54
C MET A 4 11.72 1.71 -22.03
N PHE A 5 11.41 0.49 -21.60
CA PHE A 5 11.52 0.09 -20.20
C PHE A 5 12.97 -0.29 -19.87
N LEU A 6 13.47 0.31 -18.82
CA LEU A 6 14.78 0.10 -18.23
C LEU A 6 14.59 -0.56 -16.85
N ASP A 7 15.63 -1.18 -16.34
CA ASP A 7 15.66 -1.64 -14.96
C ASP A 7 15.93 -0.50 -13.96
N LYS A 8 15.98 -0.82 -12.65
CA LYS A 8 16.35 0.10 -11.56
C LYS A 8 17.70 0.79 -11.74
N GLY A 9 18.63 0.18 -12.47
CA GLY A 9 19.95 0.73 -12.79
C GLY A 9 20.00 1.54 -14.08
N GLY A 10 18.88 1.69 -14.80
CA GLY A 10 18.82 2.38 -16.09
C GLY A 10 19.34 1.54 -17.26
N ALA A 11 19.62 0.25 -17.06
CA ALA A 11 20.00 -0.63 -18.15
C ALA A 11 18.76 -1.23 -18.83
N LYS A 12 18.93 -1.62 -20.10
CA LYS A 12 17.87 -2.26 -20.88
C LYS A 12 17.52 -3.62 -20.25
N ILE A 13 16.23 -3.84 -20.00
CA ILE A 13 15.69 -5.13 -19.56
C ILE A 13 16.06 -6.19 -20.60
N SER A 14 16.77 -7.24 -20.19
CA SER A 14 17.38 -8.21 -21.09
C SER A 14 17.50 -9.59 -20.44
N LYS A 15 17.04 -10.62 -21.17
CA LYS A 15 17.19 -12.03 -20.78
C LYS A 15 18.64 -12.47 -20.66
N SER A 16 19.54 -11.96 -21.51
CA SER A 16 20.96 -12.31 -21.46
C SER A 16 21.72 -11.65 -20.30
N LYS A 17 21.19 -10.57 -19.72
CA LYS A 17 21.79 -9.87 -18.57
C LYS A 17 21.20 -10.28 -17.23
N GLY A 18 20.32 -11.27 -17.19
CA GLY A 18 19.66 -11.76 -15.97
C GLY A 18 18.63 -10.82 -15.37
N ASN A 19 18.46 -9.61 -15.90
CA ASN A 19 17.50 -8.62 -15.42
C ASN A 19 16.24 -8.65 -16.27
N VAL A 20 15.39 -9.64 -16.03
CA VAL A 20 14.16 -9.87 -16.80
C VAL A 20 12.95 -9.53 -15.97
N PHE A 21 12.29 -8.46 -16.37
CA PHE A 21 10.96 -8.14 -15.89
C PHE A 21 9.94 -8.55 -16.95
N THR A 22 9.12 -9.56 -16.64
CA THR A 22 8.08 -10.07 -17.57
C THR A 22 6.68 -9.75 -17.05
N PRO A 23 5.66 -9.66 -17.92
CA PRO A 23 4.26 -9.63 -17.50
C PRO A 23 3.90 -10.79 -16.56
N GLN A 24 4.46 -11.97 -16.78
CA GLN A 24 4.26 -13.14 -15.91
C GLN A 24 4.79 -12.89 -14.50
N THR A 25 5.92 -12.19 -14.37
CA THR A 25 6.43 -11.74 -13.07
C THR A 25 5.44 -10.78 -12.40
N TRP A 26 4.85 -9.85 -13.16
CA TRP A 26 3.82 -8.94 -12.62
C TRP A 26 2.63 -9.69 -12.05
N PHE A 27 2.09 -10.65 -12.82
CA PHE A 27 0.88 -11.39 -12.44
C PHE A 27 1.07 -12.31 -11.23
N LYS A 28 2.31 -12.54 -10.78
CA LYS A 28 2.54 -13.18 -9.49
C LYS A 28 2.15 -12.29 -8.30
N TYR A 29 2.25 -10.98 -8.46
CA TYR A 29 2.18 -10.00 -7.37
C TYR A 29 1.14 -8.89 -7.59
N GLY A 30 0.51 -8.83 -8.75
CA GLY A 30 -0.37 -7.74 -9.11
C GLY A 30 -1.38 -8.11 -10.19
N SER A 31 -2.47 -7.37 -10.21
CA SER A 31 -3.58 -7.59 -11.14
C SER A 31 -3.23 -7.23 -12.58
N LYS A 32 -4.00 -7.77 -13.53
CA LYS A 32 -3.91 -7.38 -14.94
C LYS A 32 -4.16 -5.87 -15.14
N GLN A 33 -5.09 -5.33 -14.38
CA GLN A 33 -5.47 -3.91 -14.41
C GLN A 33 -4.30 -3.03 -13.96
N SER A 34 -3.55 -3.43 -12.93
CA SER A 34 -2.38 -2.66 -12.48
C SER A 34 -1.24 -2.65 -13.52
N LEU A 35 -1.05 -3.74 -14.26
CA LEU A 35 -0.14 -3.78 -15.41
C LEU A 35 -0.66 -2.93 -16.58
N ALA A 36 -1.96 -2.99 -16.87
CA ALA A 36 -2.59 -2.19 -17.91
C ALA A 36 -2.45 -0.69 -17.61
N LEU A 37 -2.61 -0.27 -16.35
CA LEU A 37 -2.36 1.09 -15.89
C LEU A 37 -0.91 1.52 -16.14
N LEU A 38 0.05 0.65 -15.86
CA LEU A 38 1.46 0.87 -16.18
C LEU A 38 1.66 1.19 -17.68
N THR A 39 0.90 0.54 -18.58
CA THR A 39 0.92 0.79 -20.03
C THR A 39 0.18 2.07 -20.45
N TYR A 40 -1.04 2.30 -19.94
CA TYR A 40 -1.89 3.43 -20.37
C TYR A 40 -1.50 4.77 -19.76
N LYS A 41 -0.81 4.74 -18.61
CA LYS A 41 -0.32 5.96 -17.97
C LYS A 41 0.77 6.57 -18.82
N ARG A 42 0.38 7.55 -19.66
CA ARG A 42 1.26 8.32 -20.53
C ARG A 42 2.46 8.83 -19.74
N MET A 43 3.64 8.57 -20.27
CA MET A 43 4.87 9.15 -19.79
C MET A 43 5.53 10.00 -20.85
N SER A 44 6.55 10.70 -20.41
CA SER A 44 7.56 11.32 -21.25
C SER A 44 8.91 10.71 -20.87
N GLY A 45 9.46 9.83 -21.71
CA GLY A 45 10.82 9.30 -21.58
C GLY A 45 10.90 7.82 -21.19
N SER A 46 12.09 7.35 -20.82
CA SER A 46 12.33 5.96 -20.43
C SER A 46 11.84 5.70 -18.99
N ARG A 47 11.17 4.57 -18.74
CA ARG A 47 10.71 4.17 -17.40
C ARG A 47 11.66 3.13 -16.82
N SER A 48 12.17 3.39 -15.62
CA SER A 48 12.72 2.35 -14.78
C SER A 48 11.56 1.56 -14.17
N LEU A 49 11.57 0.24 -14.30
CA LEU A 49 10.54 -0.65 -13.79
C LEU A 49 11.14 -1.69 -12.84
N ALA A 50 10.51 -1.85 -11.68
CA ALA A 50 10.86 -2.85 -10.69
C ALA A 50 9.62 -3.52 -10.11
N ILE A 51 9.85 -4.64 -9.43
CA ILE A 51 8.80 -5.39 -8.73
C ILE A 51 8.14 -4.51 -7.66
N ASP A 52 8.90 -3.62 -7.03
CA ASP A 52 8.44 -2.69 -5.98
C ASP A 52 7.51 -1.58 -6.47
N ASP A 53 7.37 -1.43 -7.79
CA ASP A 53 6.36 -0.54 -8.36
C ASP A 53 4.95 -1.16 -8.30
N ILE A 54 4.83 -2.48 -8.26
CA ILE A 54 3.53 -3.19 -8.33
C ILE A 54 2.55 -2.71 -7.24
N PRO A 55 2.93 -2.61 -5.95
CA PRO A 55 2.03 -2.10 -4.91
C PRO A 55 1.54 -0.67 -5.18
N VAL A 56 2.35 0.16 -5.83
CA VAL A 56 1.98 1.54 -6.19
C VAL A 56 0.88 1.53 -7.24
N TYR A 57 1.01 0.71 -8.28
CA TYR A 57 -0.01 0.57 -9.32
C TYR A 57 -1.28 -0.11 -8.83
N MET A 58 -1.18 -1.08 -7.91
CA MET A 58 -2.34 -1.68 -7.24
C MET A 58 -3.15 -0.62 -6.47
N LYS A 59 -2.46 0.22 -5.68
CA LYS A 59 -3.10 1.35 -4.98
C LYS A 59 -3.70 2.37 -5.95
N GLU A 60 -3.02 2.65 -7.06
CA GLU A 60 -3.51 3.63 -8.03
C GLU A 60 -4.77 3.14 -8.76
N ILE A 61 -4.88 1.83 -9.05
CA ILE A 61 -6.14 1.24 -9.56
C ILE A 61 -7.28 1.46 -8.57
N ASP A 62 -7.07 1.18 -7.28
CA ASP A 62 -8.08 1.41 -6.23
C ASP A 62 -8.52 2.88 -6.21
N TYR A 63 -7.58 3.82 -6.35
CA TYR A 63 -7.88 5.25 -6.39
C TYR A 63 -8.69 5.65 -7.64
N LEU A 64 -8.36 5.09 -8.81
CA LEU A 64 -9.10 5.35 -10.05
C LEU A 64 -10.52 4.80 -9.98
N GLU A 65 -10.69 3.61 -9.42
CA GLU A 65 -11.99 3.00 -9.14
C GLU A 65 -12.83 3.85 -8.19
N ASP A 66 -12.21 4.36 -7.11
CA ASP A 66 -12.85 5.26 -6.15
C ASP A 66 -13.36 6.55 -6.80
N ILE A 67 -12.66 7.09 -7.81
CA ILE A 67 -13.14 8.24 -8.59
C ILE A 67 -14.27 7.85 -9.54
N TYR A 68 -14.11 6.71 -10.23
CA TYR A 68 -15.08 6.21 -11.21
C TYR A 68 -16.47 6.02 -10.57
N PHE A 69 -16.52 5.33 -9.42
CA PHE A 69 -17.75 5.12 -8.65
C PHE A 69 -18.13 6.30 -7.74
N GLY A 70 -17.46 7.46 -7.85
CA GLY A 70 -17.83 8.69 -7.15
C GLY A 70 -17.61 8.70 -5.64
N ARG A 71 -16.80 7.78 -5.11
CA ARG A 71 -16.41 7.70 -3.69
C ARG A 71 -15.42 8.79 -3.33
N ILE A 72 -14.50 9.11 -4.23
CA ILE A 72 -13.63 10.28 -4.16
C ILE A 72 -14.16 11.35 -5.12
N LYS A 73 -14.48 12.53 -4.58
CA LYS A 73 -14.93 13.67 -5.39
C LYS A 73 -13.74 14.37 -6.03
N GLU A 74 -13.70 14.38 -7.36
CA GLU A 74 -12.79 15.21 -8.15
C GLU A 74 -13.54 16.46 -8.65
N GLY A 75 -13.14 17.63 -8.14
CA GLY A 75 -13.83 18.89 -8.43
C GLY A 75 -13.63 19.38 -9.86
N ASN A 76 -12.51 19.02 -10.49
CA ASN A 76 -12.25 19.36 -11.88
C ASN A 76 -12.87 18.32 -12.82
N GLN A 77 -13.93 18.69 -13.54
CA GLN A 77 -14.66 17.79 -14.43
C GLN A 77 -13.79 17.19 -15.55
N ALA A 78 -12.87 17.97 -16.14
CA ALA A 78 -11.97 17.47 -17.17
C ALA A 78 -11.01 16.41 -16.60
N ARG A 79 -10.48 16.64 -15.39
CA ARG A 79 -9.63 15.68 -14.69
C ARG A 79 -10.41 14.42 -14.30
N LYS A 80 -11.64 14.56 -13.80
CA LYS A 80 -12.53 13.44 -13.47
C LYS A 80 -12.74 12.54 -14.70
N ARG A 81 -13.12 13.11 -15.85
CA ARG A 81 -13.29 12.38 -17.11
C ARG A 81 -12.02 11.64 -17.52
N LYS A 82 -10.86 12.29 -17.43
CA LYS A 82 -9.57 11.68 -17.74
C LYS A 82 -9.26 10.47 -16.85
N LEU A 83 -9.45 10.59 -15.53
CA LEU A 83 -9.15 9.52 -14.57
C LEU A 83 -10.16 8.37 -14.68
N SER A 84 -11.44 8.69 -14.91
CA SER A 84 -12.50 7.69 -15.14
C SER A 84 -12.22 6.92 -16.44
N GLY A 85 -11.89 7.62 -17.53
CA GLY A 85 -11.51 6.98 -18.79
C GLY A 85 -10.27 6.10 -18.65
N LEU A 86 -9.28 6.52 -17.85
CA LEU A 86 -8.10 5.69 -17.57
C LEU A 86 -8.48 4.39 -16.85
N TYR A 87 -9.41 4.44 -15.88
CA TYR A 87 -9.96 3.25 -15.24
C TYR A 87 -10.63 2.34 -16.27
N GLU A 88 -11.52 2.87 -17.10
CA GLU A 88 -12.21 2.13 -18.16
C GLU A 88 -11.23 1.44 -19.11
N TYR A 89 -10.17 2.13 -19.54
CA TYR A 89 -9.12 1.52 -20.38
C TYR A 89 -8.41 0.36 -19.68
N CYS A 90 -8.13 0.47 -18.37
CA CYS A 90 -7.52 -0.64 -17.62
C CYS A 90 -8.43 -1.89 -17.55
N TRP A 91 -9.73 -1.71 -17.79
CA TRP A 91 -10.74 -2.76 -17.91
C TRP A 91 -11.14 -3.06 -19.37
N HIS A 92 -10.38 -2.57 -20.36
CA HIS A 92 -10.69 -2.72 -21.78
C HIS A 92 -12.09 -2.23 -22.16
N LEU A 93 -12.52 -1.11 -21.57
CA LEU A 93 -13.84 -0.50 -21.73
C LEU A 93 -15.01 -1.36 -21.21
N ASN A 94 -14.71 -2.38 -20.37
CA ASN A 94 -15.71 -3.20 -19.70
C ASN A 94 -15.43 -3.28 -18.19
N PRO A 95 -15.56 -2.14 -17.46
CA PRO A 95 -15.40 -2.11 -16.01
C PRO A 95 -16.51 -2.92 -15.31
N PRO A 96 -16.29 -3.38 -14.06
CA PRO A 96 -17.32 -4.03 -13.28
C PRO A 96 -18.50 -3.07 -13.00
N GLU A 97 -19.69 -3.63 -12.78
CA GLU A 97 -20.89 -2.85 -12.43
C GLU A 97 -20.82 -2.29 -11.01
N GLU A 98 -20.10 -2.98 -10.14
CA GLU A 98 -19.94 -2.63 -8.73
C GLU A 98 -18.48 -2.45 -8.37
N ARG A 99 -18.25 -1.61 -7.36
CA ARG A 99 -16.93 -1.36 -6.81
C ARG A 99 -16.44 -2.57 -6.02
N GLY A 100 -15.18 -2.95 -6.21
CA GLY A 100 -14.50 -3.96 -5.40
C GLY A 100 -14.17 -3.53 -3.97
N ILE A 101 -13.73 -4.51 -3.17
CA ILE A 101 -13.24 -4.29 -1.80
C ILE A 101 -11.79 -3.78 -1.86
N HIS A 102 -11.55 -2.56 -1.40
CA HIS A 102 -10.21 -1.95 -1.41
C HIS A 102 -9.50 -2.21 -0.08
N VAL A 103 -8.77 -3.33 0.01
CA VAL A 103 -7.80 -3.54 1.10
C VAL A 103 -6.43 -3.03 0.66
N PRO A 104 -5.78 -2.11 1.38
CA PRO A 104 -4.43 -1.66 1.05
C PRO A 104 -3.46 -2.83 0.91
N TYR A 105 -2.74 -2.87 -0.21
CA TYR A 105 -1.84 -3.99 -0.54
C TYR A 105 -0.79 -4.22 0.56
N SER A 106 -0.22 -3.13 1.08
CA SER A 106 0.71 -3.10 2.21
C SER A 106 0.14 -3.66 3.50
N LEU A 107 -1.14 -3.41 3.78
CA LEU A 107 -1.82 -3.96 4.95
C LEU A 107 -1.88 -5.48 4.87
N LEU A 108 -2.26 -6.03 3.70
CA LEU A 108 -2.29 -7.47 3.49
C LEU A 108 -0.90 -8.09 3.63
N VAL A 109 0.12 -7.53 2.97
CA VAL A 109 1.50 -8.02 3.09
C VAL A 109 1.95 -8.03 4.55
N ASN A 110 1.70 -6.95 5.30
CA ASN A 110 2.10 -6.88 6.71
C ASN A 110 1.33 -7.87 7.59
N LEU A 111 0.01 -8.05 7.37
CA LEU A 111 -0.79 -9.01 8.12
C LEU A 111 -0.37 -10.45 7.81
N ILE A 112 -0.18 -10.80 6.55
CA ILE A 112 0.26 -12.14 6.13
C ILE A 112 1.64 -12.45 6.70
N ALA A 113 2.55 -11.48 6.73
CA ALA A 113 3.90 -11.66 7.27
C ALA A 113 3.93 -11.98 8.78
N VAL A 114 2.86 -11.66 9.54
CA VAL A 114 2.75 -11.95 10.98
C VAL A 114 1.67 -12.99 11.29
N ALA A 115 0.87 -13.39 10.31
CA ALA A 115 -0.22 -14.34 10.49
C ALA A 115 0.34 -15.74 10.82
N PRO A 116 -0.15 -16.40 11.87
CA PRO A 116 0.27 -17.77 12.18
C PRO A 116 -0.16 -18.73 11.06
N ASP A 117 0.68 -19.70 10.72
CA ASP A 117 0.42 -20.62 9.60
C ASP A 117 -0.84 -21.48 9.82
N ILE A 118 -1.08 -21.93 11.07
CA ILE A 118 -2.16 -22.88 11.41
C ILE A 118 -3.55 -22.27 11.24
N ASN A 119 -3.70 -20.95 11.39
CA ASN A 119 -4.99 -20.25 11.34
C ASN A 119 -4.91 -18.92 10.57
N ARG A 120 -4.12 -18.89 9.49
CA ARG A 120 -3.89 -17.68 8.69
C ARG A 120 -5.18 -17.05 8.19
N GLU A 121 -6.09 -17.85 7.63
CA GLU A 121 -7.36 -17.34 7.08
C GLU A 121 -8.22 -16.70 8.17
N GLU A 122 -8.46 -17.40 9.29
CA GLU A 122 -9.22 -16.87 10.43
C GLU A 122 -8.61 -15.58 10.99
N PHE A 123 -7.27 -15.54 11.09
CA PHE A 123 -6.55 -14.34 11.51
C PHE A 123 -6.77 -13.17 10.55
N LEU A 124 -6.63 -13.39 9.24
CA LEU A 124 -6.81 -12.36 8.23
C LEU A 124 -8.26 -11.85 8.21
N GLU A 125 -9.24 -12.74 8.23
CA GLU A 125 -10.66 -12.38 8.21
C GLU A 125 -11.02 -11.56 9.44
N SER A 126 -10.63 -12.01 10.64
CA SER A 126 -10.84 -11.29 11.90
C SER A 126 -10.25 -9.87 11.85
N ARG A 127 -9.00 -9.71 11.39
CA ARG A 127 -8.37 -8.38 11.33
C ARG A 127 -8.97 -7.49 10.28
N LEU A 128 -9.32 -8.01 9.11
CA LEU A 128 -9.96 -7.21 8.06
C LEU A 128 -11.38 -6.78 8.44
N GLN A 129 -12.12 -7.60 9.19
CA GLN A 129 -13.41 -7.22 9.78
C GLN A 129 -13.23 -6.14 10.86
N GLU A 130 -12.33 -6.35 11.83
CA GLU A 130 -12.03 -5.38 12.90
C GLU A 130 -11.60 -4.02 12.32
N TYR A 131 -10.86 -4.03 11.22
CA TYR A 131 -10.38 -2.84 10.53
C TYR A 131 -11.41 -2.21 9.58
N GLY A 132 -12.58 -2.83 9.40
CA GLY A 132 -13.68 -2.32 8.59
C GLY A 132 -13.48 -2.47 7.07
N TYR A 133 -12.57 -3.35 6.65
CA TYR A 133 -12.34 -3.67 5.23
C TYR A 133 -13.24 -4.79 4.72
N LEU A 134 -13.59 -5.76 5.56
CA LEU A 134 -14.64 -6.73 5.29
C LEU A 134 -15.87 -6.38 6.12
N ARG A 135 -17.02 -6.28 5.46
CA ARG A 135 -18.34 -5.97 6.07
C ARG A 135 -19.27 -7.17 5.97
N ASP A 136 -20.44 -7.08 6.59
CA ASP A 136 -21.44 -8.15 6.61
C ASP A 136 -21.68 -8.76 5.22
N GLY A 137 -21.54 -10.08 5.12
CA GLY A 137 -21.68 -10.84 3.88
C GLY A 137 -20.42 -10.91 3.00
N GLN A 138 -19.39 -10.11 3.28
CA GLN A 138 -18.10 -10.16 2.59
C GLN A 138 -17.14 -11.12 3.30
N THR A 139 -16.35 -11.84 2.51
CA THR A 139 -15.43 -12.88 2.97
C THR A 139 -14.07 -12.72 2.30
N LEU A 140 -13.08 -13.50 2.73
CA LEU A 140 -11.78 -13.55 2.06
C LEU A 140 -11.88 -13.99 0.58
N LYS A 141 -12.95 -14.71 0.19
CA LYS A 141 -13.16 -15.14 -1.20
C LYS A 141 -13.32 -13.95 -2.15
N ASP A 142 -13.92 -12.86 -1.68
CA ASP A 142 -14.16 -11.64 -2.46
C ASP A 142 -12.87 -10.88 -2.80
N ILE A 143 -11.78 -11.16 -2.07
CA ILE A 143 -10.44 -10.56 -2.27
C ILE A 143 -9.35 -11.62 -2.46
N LYS A 144 -9.72 -12.85 -2.83
CA LYS A 144 -8.82 -14.01 -2.91
C LYS A 144 -7.58 -13.74 -3.76
N ASP A 145 -7.76 -13.15 -4.95
CA ASP A 145 -6.65 -12.84 -5.85
C ASP A 145 -5.66 -11.85 -5.20
N ARG A 146 -6.18 -10.84 -4.49
CA ARG A 146 -5.34 -9.86 -3.81
C ARG A 146 -4.58 -10.47 -2.64
N ILE A 147 -5.19 -11.39 -1.90
CA ILE A 147 -4.52 -12.18 -0.85
C ILE A 147 -3.39 -13.00 -1.49
N GLN A 148 -3.68 -13.73 -2.57
CA GLN A 148 -2.68 -14.56 -3.26
C GLN A 148 -1.47 -13.74 -3.73
N PHE A 149 -1.69 -12.54 -4.27
CA PHE A 149 -0.60 -11.64 -4.65
C PHE A 149 0.28 -11.25 -3.46
N ALA A 150 -0.35 -10.89 -2.34
CA ALA A 150 0.36 -10.51 -1.12
C ALA A 150 1.07 -11.71 -0.47
N GLU A 151 0.51 -12.92 -0.52
CA GLU A 151 1.17 -14.15 -0.07
C GLU A 151 2.41 -14.47 -0.90
N ASN A 152 2.29 -14.40 -2.23
CA ASN A 152 3.43 -14.57 -3.13
C ASN A 152 4.53 -13.55 -2.81
N TRP A 153 4.13 -12.31 -2.52
CA TRP A 153 5.07 -11.27 -2.11
C TRP A 153 5.78 -11.61 -0.79
N VAL A 154 5.04 -12.03 0.24
CA VAL A 154 5.63 -12.40 1.54
C VAL A 154 6.54 -13.62 1.41
N ASN A 155 6.21 -14.58 0.55
CA ASN A 155 7.04 -15.76 0.32
C ASN A 155 8.40 -15.38 -0.28
N ASP A 156 8.42 -14.51 -1.29
CA ASP A 156 9.63 -14.19 -2.05
C ASP A 156 10.44 -13.02 -1.44
N PHE A 157 9.78 -12.04 -0.80
CA PHE A 157 10.43 -10.81 -0.32
C PHE A 157 10.28 -10.52 1.18
N LYS A 158 9.37 -11.24 1.88
CA LYS A 158 9.02 -11.09 3.31
C LYS A 158 8.37 -9.76 3.71
N GLN A 159 8.74 -8.65 3.10
CA GLN A 159 8.20 -7.31 3.38
C GLN A 159 8.21 -6.48 2.08
N LEU A 160 7.48 -5.36 2.08
CA LEU A 160 7.60 -4.38 1.00
C LEU A 160 8.91 -3.59 1.12
N GLU A 161 9.43 -3.11 -0.01
CA GLU A 161 10.50 -2.11 -0.01
C GLU A 161 10.06 -0.80 0.67
N ASP A 162 11.07 -0.04 1.12
CA ASP A 162 10.85 1.19 1.88
C ASP A 162 10.19 2.28 1.04
N ILE A 163 9.20 2.94 1.65
CA ILE A 163 8.45 4.01 1.00
C ILE A 163 9.29 5.28 1.06
N LYS A 164 9.71 5.79 -0.09
CA LYS A 164 10.50 7.03 -0.16
C LYS A 164 9.63 8.26 0.18
N VAL A 165 9.36 8.48 1.46
CA VAL A 165 8.71 9.69 1.97
C VAL A 165 9.78 10.72 2.30
N LYS A 166 9.71 11.91 1.68
CA LYS A 166 10.62 13.01 2.02
C LYS A 166 10.17 13.67 3.32
N LEU A 167 10.80 13.29 4.43
CA LEU A 167 10.51 13.84 5.74
C LEU A 167 11.17 15.21 5.95
N THR A 168 10.42 16.15 6.54
CA THR A 168 10.99 17.40 7.06
C THR A 168 11.81 17.15 8.33
N LYS A 169 12.65 18.11 8.73
CA LYS A 169 13.42 18.00 9.99
C LYS A 169 12.50 17.73 11.20
N ILE A 170 11.38 18.46 11.29
CA ILE A 170 10.38 18.30 12.37
C ILE A 170 9.78 16.89 12.34
N GLN A 171 9.41 16.39 11.16
CA GLN A 171 8.85 15.05 11.02
C GLN A 171 9.85 13.96 11.39
N LYS A 172 11.14 14.10 11.00
CA LYS A 172 12.18 13.16 11.41
C LYS A 172 12.32 13.11 12.93
N THR A 173 12.40 14.26 13.59
CA THR A 173 12.47 14.35 15.05
C THR A 173 11.24 13.70 15.71
N ALA A 174 10.04 13.97 15.21
CA ALA A 174 8.81 13.38 15.74
C ALA A 174 8.78 11.86 15.57
N ILE A 175 9.23 11.31 14.43
CA ILE A 175 9.30 9.86 14.22
C ILE A 175 10.35 9.22 15.14
N THR A 176 11.50 9.85 15.36
CA THR A 176 12.49 9.37 16.34
C THR A 176 11.91 9.34 17.75
N HIS A 177 11.22 10.40 18.19
CA HIS A 177 10.56 10.44 19.49
C HIS A 177 9.45 9.38 19.60
N LEU A 178 8.72 9.14 18.51
CA LEU A 178 7.70 8.08 18.46
C LEU A 178 8.33 6.71 18.67
N ILE A 179 9.43 6.41 17.98
CA ILE A 179 10.15 5.13 18.11
C ILE A 179 10.53 4.85 19.56
N ASP A 180 11.04 5.86 20.27
CA ASP A 180 11.47 5.72 21.67
C ASP A 180 10.29 5.53 22.63
N THR A 181 9.16 6.19 22.36
CA THR A 181 7.96 6.12 23.21
C THR A 181 7.20 4.81 22.99
N ILE A 182 6.93 4.42 21.74
CA ILE A 182 6.22 3.16 21.45
C ILE A 182 7.04 1.94 21.86
N GLY A 183 8.38 2.04 21.92
CA GLY A 183 9.25 0.96 22.41
C GLY A 183 8.97 0.55 23.86
N LYS A 184 8.29 1.40 24.64
CA LYS A 184 7.91 1.15 26.04
C LYS A 184 6.43 0.80 26.21
N ALA A 185 5.63 0.91 25.15
CA ALA A 185 4.20 0.65 25.19
C ALA A 185 3.91 -0.85 25.37
N LYS A 186 2.85 -1.20 26.11
CA LYS A 186 2.46 -2.59 26.36
C LYS A 186 1.13 -2.94 25.69
N THR A 187 0.25 -1.98 25.53
CA THR A 187 -1.09 -2.19 24.98
C THR A 187 -1.34 -1.37 23.71
N ALA A 188 -2.40 -1.74 22.96
CA ALA A 188 -2.85 -0.97 21.81
C ALA A 188 -3.21 0.49 22.15
N ASP A 189 -3.77 0.73 23.34
CA ASP A 189 -4.14 2.07 23.78
C ASP A 189 -2.93 2.89 24.24
N ASP A 190 -1.91 2.26 24.82
CA ASP A 190 -0.62 2.92 25.10
C ASP A 190 0.02 3.41 23.81
N ILE A 191 0.03 2.57 22.76
CA ILE A 191 0.56 2.94 21.44
C ILE A 191 -0.24 4.11 20.85
N GLN A 192 -1.57 4.02 20.89
CA GLN A 192 -2.43 5.08 20.37
C GLN A 192 -2.16 6.41 21.09
N THR A 193 -2.04 6.37 22.41
CA THR A 193 -1.74 7.53 23.26
C THR A 193 -0.36 8.10 22.96
N ALA A 194 0.65 7.25 22.81
CA ALA A 194 2.00 7.67 22.43
C ALA A 194 2.00 8.45 21.10
N ILE A 195 1.28 7.97 20.08
CA ILE A 195 1.17 8.67 18.78
C ILE A 195 0.57 10.07 18.96
N PHE A 196 -0.51 10.20 19.73
CA PHE A 196 -1.14 11.51 20.00
C PHE A 196 -0.20 12.45 20.77
N GLN A 197 0.48 11.94 21.80
CA GLN A 197 1.37 12.73 22.63
C GLN A 197 2.59 13.20 21.82
N THR A 198 3.22 12.32 21.05
CA THR A 198 4.35 12.69 20.18
C THR A 198 3.96 13.76 19.16
N ALA A 199 2.75 13.70 18.59
CA ALA A 199 2.27 14.75 17.69
C ALA A 199 2.21 16.12 18.42
N ARG A 200 1.62 16.16 19.62
CA ARG A 200 1.48 17.37 20.43
C ARG A 200 2.84 17.94 20.84
N ASP A 201 3.74 17.09 21.34
CA ASP A 201 5.07 17.50 21.81
C ASP A 201 5.93 18.10 20.70
N ASN A 202 5.70 17.68 19.46
CA ASN A 202 6.41 18.19 18.28
C ASN A 202 5.65 19.29 17.53
N ASN A 203 4.57 19.83 18.11
CA ASN A 203 3.71 20.85 17.49
C ASN A 203 3.16 20.45 16.11
N ILE A 204 2.85 19.15 15.93
CA ILE A 204 2.22 18.61 14.72
C ILE A 204 0.74 18.36 15.03
N LYS A 205 -0.16 18.76 14.12
CA LYS A 205 -1.58 18.39 14.25
C LYS A 205 -1.71 16.86 14.28
N PRO A 206 -2.45 16.27 15.22
CA PRO A 206 -2.55 14.82 15.31
C PRO A 206 -2.93 14.16 13.98
N GLY A 207 -3.95 14.68 13.28
CA GLY A 207 -4.37 14.15 11.98
C GLY A 207 -3.26 14.08 10.94
N ASP A 208 -2.37 15.08 10.89
CA ASP A 208 -1.23 15.11 9.97
C ASP A 208 -0.16 14.09 10.37
N PHE A 209 0.05 13.88 11.68
CA PHE A 209 0.98 12.88 12.17
C PHE A 209 0.47 11.44 11.96
N PHE A 210 -0.83 11.19 12.20
CA PHE A 210 -1.47 9.92 11.85
C PHE A 210 -1.34 9.62 10.36
N LYS A 211 -1.63 10.61 9.50
CA LYS A 211 -1.46 10.51 8.05
C LYS A 211 -0.02 10.17 7.68
N LEU A 212 0.96 10.83 8.29
CA LEU A 212 2.38 10.53 8.08
C LEU A 212 2.72 9.07 8.41
N ILE A 213 2.25 8.56 9.55
CA ILE A 213 2.50 7.18 9.95
C ILE A 213 1.83 6.19 9.00
N TYR A 214 0.59 6.46 8.55
CA TYR A 214 -0.04 5.63 7.52
C TYR A 214 0.75 5.63 6.20
N GLN A 215 1.30 6.77 5.81
CA GLN A 215 2.12 6.86 4.60
C GLN A 215 3.41 6.06 4.74
N LEU A 216 4.04 6.08 5.92
CA LEU A 216 5.28 5.34 6.21
C LEU A 216 5.07 3.82 6.35
N LEU A 217 3.95 3.38 6.92
CA LEU A 217 3.72 1.96 7.22
C LEU A 217 2.89 1.24 6.16
N LEU A 218 1.97 1.95 5.52
CA LEU A 218 0.94 1.38 4.66
C LEU A 218 0.86 2.04 3.27
N ASN A 219 1.68 3.05 2.98
CA ASN A 219 1.58 3.81 1.72
C ASN A 219 0.15 4.33 1.45
N VAL A 220 -0.61 4.73 2.47
CA VAL A 220 -1.96 5.28 2.31
C VAL A 220 -2.14 6.48 3.21
N ASP A 221 -3.12 7.33 2.90
CA ASP A 221 -3.38 8.54 3.70
C ASP A 221 -4.19 8.24 4.97
N ARG A 222 -4.90 7.11 5.00
CA ARG A 222 -5.77 6.65 6.09
C ARG A 222 -5.77 5.12 6.14
N GLY A 223 -6.02 4.55 7.31
CA GLY A 223 -6.04 3.11 7.51
C GLY A 223 -6.73 2.72 8.82
N PRO A 224 -6.53 1.47 9.30
CA PRO A 224 -7.08 1.03 10.57
C PRO A 224 -6.50 1.84 11.73
N LYS A 225 -7.18 1.85 12.89
CA LYS A 225 -6.66 2.51 14.10
C LYS A 225 -5.23 2.01 14.37
N LEU A 226 -4.28 2.96 14.44
CA LEU A 226 -2.85 2.61 14.51
C LEU A 226 -2.46 1.82 15.75
N GLY A 227 -3.07 2.08 16.91
CA GLY A 227 -2.80 1.34 18.14
C GLY A 227 -3.00 -0.18 17.99
N PRO A 228 -4.24 -0.65 17.70
CA PRO A 228 -4.51 -2.07 17.44
C PRO A 228 -3.70 -2.64 16.28
N TYR A 229 -3.52 -1.87 15.20
CA TYR A 229 -2.72 -2.31 14.06
C TYR A 229 -1.25 -2.56 14.42
N ILE A 230 -0.58 -1.59 15.06
CA ILE A 230 0.82 -1.70 15.49
C ILE A 230 0.97 -2.83 16.52
N HIS A 231 -0.01 -2.99 17.42
CA HIS A 231 -0.02 -4.09 18.37
C HIS A 231 -0.07 -5.46 17.64
N THR A 232 -0.91 -5.58 16.62
CA THR A 232 -1.03 -6.80 15.79
C THR A 232 0.24 -7.10 15.00
N ILE A 233 0.85 -6.11 14.35
CA ILE A 233 2.11 -6.29 13.59
C ILE A 233 3.32 -6.49 14.52
N GLY A 234 3.23 -5.99 15.75
CA GLY A 234 4.28 -6.03 16.75
C GLY A 234 5.18 -4.78 16.71
N ILE A 235 5.38 -4.17 17.89
CA ILE A 235 6.16 -2.94 18.08
C ILE A 235 7.56 -3.04 17.46
N LYS A 236 8.24 -4.18 17.62
CA LYS A 236 9.60 -4.39 17.07
C LYS A 236 9.64 -4.26 15.55
N ASN A 237 8.66 -4.84 14.85
CA ASN A 237 8.56 -4.76 13.39
C ASN A 237 8.26 -3.34 12.93
N ILE A 238 7.35 -2.65 13.63
CA ILE A 238 7.00 -1.27 13.33
C ILE A 238 8.19 -0.33 13.54
N ILE A 239 8.93 -0.45 14.65
CA ILE A 239 10.14 0.33 14.89
C ILE A 239 11.17 0.09 13.78
N LYS A 240 11.38 -1.18 13.38
CA LYS A 240 12.30 -1.51 12.28
C LYS A 240 11.89 -0.81 10.99
N ASN A 241 10.61 -0.82 10.64
CA ASN A 241 10.10 -0.16 9.43
C ASN A 241 10.24 1.37 9.52
N LEU A 242 9.90 1.99 10.65
CA LEU A 242 10.05 3.43 10.82
C LEU A 242 11.52 3.88 10.72
N LYS A 243 12.46 3.13 11.31
CA LYS A 243 13.90 3.46 11.26
C LYS A 243 14.48 3.48 9.85
N LYS A 244 14.00 2.63 8.95
CA LYS A 244 14.47 2.61 7.56
C LYS A 244 14.07 3.85 6.75
N ASN A 245 13.06 4.59 7.22
CA ASN A 245 12.52 5.77 6.54
C ASN A 245 13.11 7.09 7.08
N LEU A 246 14.03 7.05 8.06
CA LEU A 246 14.70 8.21 8.64
C LEU A 246 15.96 8.61 7.84
#